data_AF-A0A9P1HH03-F1
#
_entry.id   AF-A0A9P1HH03-F1
#
_cell.length_a   1.000
_cell.length_b   1.000
_cell.length_c   1.000
_cell.angle_alpha   90.00
_cell.angle_beta   90.00
_cell.angle_gamma   90.00
#
_symmetry.space_group_name_H-M   'P 1'
#
loop_
_entity.id
_entity.type
_entity.pdbx_description
1 polymer ?
#
loop_
_entity_poly.entity_id
_entity_poly.type
_entity_poly.pdbx_seq_one_letter_code
_entity_poly.pdbx_strand_id
1 'polypeptide(L)'
;MLKSVLTTFFRVNKLNSRCIQASSTSNNQAIGQQIAKLAIEYTCKACGSRQGPVTFSKSSYENGVVIVTCTGCKNHHIIADHLKWFEDFEGKNIEELLAKKGEKVERGIQLHIKGAIKSE
;
A
#
# COMPACT_ATOMS: atom_id res chain seq x y z
N MET A 1 -51.46 16.81 -40.53
CA MET A 1 -52.26 17.38 -39.42
C MET A 1 -51.78 16.70 -38.14
N LEU A 2 -50.71 17.21 -37.53
CA LEU A 2 -50.77 18.11 -36.36
C LEU A 2 -51.49 17.47 -35.17
N LYS A 3 -50.69 17.00 -34.21
CA LYS A 3 -50.79 17.18 -32.74
C LYS A 3 -49.55 16.48 -32.15
N SER A 4 -48.52 17.18 -31.66
CA SER A 4 -48.52 17.90 -30.36
C SER A 4 -48.82 16.89 -29.24
N VAL A 5 -48.00 16.67 -28.22
CA VAL A 5 -47.48 17.63 -27.24
C VAL A 5 -46.45 16.90 -26.39
N LEU A 6 -45.32 17.57 -26.19
CA LEU A 6 -44.50 17.70 -24.98
C LEU A 6 -44.55 16.63 -23.86
N THR A 7 -43.31 16.29 -23.45
CA THR A 7 -42.82 16.17 -22.07
C THR A 7 -43.45 15.13 -21.16
N THR A 8 -42.65 14.14 -20.78
CA THR A 8 -42.48 13.80 -19.36
C THR A 8 -41.11 13.15 -19.11
N PHE A 9 -40.22 13.96 -18.53
CA PHE A 9 -39.28 13.63 -17.45
C PHE A 9 -38.48 12.32 -17.53
N PHE A 10 -37.20 12.46 -17.89
CA PHE A 10 -36.13 11.63 -17.33
C PHE A 10 -36.16 11.75 -15.80
N ARG A 11 -36.71 10.74 -15.13
CA ARG A 11 -36.61 10.60 -13.67
C ARG A 11 -35.29 9.92 -13.35
N VAL A 12 -34.23 10.70 -13.21
CA VAL A 12 -33.07 10.30 -12.39
C VAL A 12 -33.50 10.43 -10.93
N ASN A 13 -33.56 9.32 -10.19
CA ASN A 13 -33.39 9.35 -8.74
C ASN A 13 -33.26 7.93 -8.16
N LYS A 14 -32.03 7.56 -7.78
CA LYS A 14 -31.64 7.32 -6.38
C LYS A 14 -30.16 6.93 -6.36
N LEU A 15 -29.27 7.91 -6.18
CA LEU A 15 -27.91 7.61 -5.70
C LEU A 15 -28.08 7.02 -4.29
N ASN A 16 -27.99 5.71 -4.21
CA ASN A 16 -27.88 5.02 -2.93
C ASN A 16 -26.44 5.22 -2.48
N SER A 17 -26.21 6.23 -1.63
CA SER A 17 -24.97 6.38 -0.88
C SER A 17 -24.81 5.21 0.07
N ARG A 18 -24.42 4.05 -0.47
CA ARG A 18 -23.76 3.02 0.34
C ARG A 18 -22.35 3.53 0.53
N CYS A 19 -22.12 4.18 1.66
CA CYS A 19 -20.78 4.29 2.21
C CYS A 19 -20.17 2.88 2.18
N ILE A 20 -19.09 2.71 1.42
CA ILE A 20 -18.25 1.52 1.55
C ILE A 20 -17.73 1.61 2.98
N GLN A 21 -18.28 0.81 3.87
CA GLN A 21 -17.74 0.64 5.20
C GLN A 21 -16.35 0.04 4.99
N ALA A 22 -15.33 0.90 5.00
CA ALA A 22 -13.97 0.47 5.16
C ALA A 22 -13.95 -0.36 6.44
N SER A 23 -13.81 -1.68 6.29
CA SER A 23 -13.66 -2.59 7.41
C SER A 23 -12.34 -2.23 8.07
N SER A 24 -12.41 -1.36 9.08
CA SER A 24 -11.31 -1.10 9.99
C SER A 24 -11.06 -2.40 10.74
N THR A 25 -10.07 -3.18 10.31
CA THR A 25 -9.42 -4.16 11.16
C THR A 25 -8.91 -3.38 12.37
N SER A 26 -9.64 -3.47 13.48
CA SER A 26 -9.33 -2.86 14.76
C SER A 26 -8.11 -3.56 15.34
N ASN A 27 -6.93 -3.16 14.87
CA ASN A 27 -5.70 -3.48 15.57
C ASN A 27 -5.79 -2.78 16.93
N ASN A 28 -6.06 -3.54 17.99
CA ASN A 28 -5.96 -3.13 19.39
C ASN A 28 -4.49 -2.80 19.70
N GLN A 29 -4.00 -1.68 19.18
CA GLN A 29 -2.67 -1.18 19.48
C GLN A 29 -2.75 -0.48 20.83
N ALA A 30 -2.15 -1.11 21.85
CA ALA A 30 -2.06 -0.53 23.18
C ALA A 30 -1.39 0.86 23.10
N ILE A 31 -1.95 1.82 23.86
CA ILE A 31 -1.43 3.17 23.96
C ILE A 31 0.00 3.08 24.50
N GLY A 32 1.01 3.34 23.66
CA GLY A 32 2.44 3.21 23.99
C GLY A 32 3.20 2.16 23.17
N GLN A 33 2.54 1.33 22.36
CA GLN A 33 3.24 0.35 21.54
C GLN A 33 3.81 1.00 20.27
N GLN A 34 5.15 1.13 20.22
CA GLN A 34 5.83 1.60 19.03
C GLN A 34 5.65 0.59 17.88
N ILE A 35 5.02 1.04 16.79
CA ILE A 35 4.85 0.24 15.58
C ILE A 35 6.22 0.03 14.94
N ALA A 36 6.65 -1.22 14.79
CA ALA A 36 7.89 -1.55 14.11
C ALA A 36 7.88 -0.98 12.68
N LYS A 37 8.92 -0.24 12.33
CA LYS A 37 9.13 0.33 10.99
C LYS A 37 10.27 -0.40 10.29
N LEU A 38 10.14 -0.53 8.99
CA LEU A 38 11.17 -1.04 8.08
C LEU A 38 11.58 0.09 7.13
N ALA A 39 12.77 -0.03 6.56
CA ALA A 39 13.26 0.83 5.50
C ALA A 39 13.73 -0.02 4.32
N ILE A 40 13.49 0.45 3.11
CA ILE A 40 13.99 -0.18 1.88
C ILE A 40 14.76 0.83 1.04
N GLU A 41 15.83 0.34 0.43
CA GLU A 41 16.51 1.00 -0.67
C GLU A 41 16.45 0.07 -1.88
N TYR A 42 16.04 0.60 -3.03
CA TYR A 42 15.84 -0.21 -4.23
C TYR A 42 16.16 0.58 -5.49
N THR A 43 16.48 -0.13 -6.57
CA THR A 43 16.66 0.48 -7.88
C THR A 43 15.40 0.29 -8.71
N CYS A 44 14.84 1.39 -9.21
CA CYS A 44 13.66 1.33 -10.08
C CYS A 44 14.03 0.69 -11.42
N LYS A 45 13.40 -0.44 -11.79
CA LYS A 45 13.66 -1.10 -13.08
C LYS A 45 13.19 -0.28 -14.29
N ALA A 46 12.21 0.61 -14.13
CA ALA A 46 11.67 1.41 -15.24
C ALA A 46 12.59 2.58 -15.64
N CYS A 47 13.25 3.24 -14.68
CA CYS A 47 14.11 4.41 -14.95
C CYS A 47 15.57 4.26 -14.49
N GLY A 48 15.95 3.13 -13.87
CA GLY A 48 17.30 2.86 -13.40
C GLY A 48 17.75 3.69 -12.19
N SER A 49 16.95 4.63 -11.71
CA SER A 49 17.30 5.46 -10.56
C SER A 49 17.25 4.65 -9.26
N ARG A 50 18.25 4.87 -8.40
CA ARG A 50 18.28 4.34 -7.03
C ARG A 50 17.40 5.19 -6.14
N GLN A 51 16.53 4.54 -5.38
CA GLN A 51 15.50 5.12 -4.54
C GLN A 51 15.73 4.67 -3.09
N GLY A 52 15.63 5.60 -2.14
CA GLY A 52 15.63 5.28 -0.72
C GLY A 52 16.51 6.19 0.15
N PRO A 53 16.55 5.90 1.47
CA PRO A 53 15.75 4.90 2.17
C PRO A 53 14.29 5.33 2.35
N VAL A 54 13.33 4.50 1.91
CA VAL A 54 11.88 4.73 2.11
C VAL A 54 11.42 3.91 3.31
N THR A 55 10.77 4.57 4.27
CA THR A 55 10.29 3.92 5.51
C THR A 55 8.82 3.56 5.44
N PHE A 56 8.45 2.37 5.92
CA PHE A 56 7.07 1.89 6.00
C PHE A 56 6.87 1.02 7.24
N SER A 57 5.62 0.70 7.57
CA SER A 57 5.32 -0.16 8.72
C SER A 57 5.64 -1.63 8.43
N LYS A 58 6.18 -2.35 9.41
CA LYS A 58 6.44 -3.78 9.31
C LYS A 58 5.15 -4.57 9.05
N SER A 59 4.06 -4.18 9.71
CA SER A 59 2.75 -4.83 9.54
C SER A 59 2.23 -4.72 8.10
N SER A 60 2.43 -3.58 7.44
CA SER A 60 2.04 -3.40 6.04
C SER A 60 2.84 -4.29 5.11
N TYR A 61 4.14 -4.50 5.41
CA TYR A 61 4.99 -5.39 4.64
C TYR A 61 4.58 -6.85 4.80
N GLU A 62 4.24 -7.30 6.01
CA GLU A 62 3.97 -8.73 6.28
C GLU A 62 2.52 -9.17 6.01
N ASN A 63 1.55 -8.27 6.21
CA ASN A 63 0.12 -8.64 6.17
C ASN A 63 -0.70 -7.78 5.21
N GLY A 64 -0.11 -6.73 4.64
CA GLY A 64 -0.83 -5.74 3.84
C GLY A 64 -0.24 -5.53 2.46
N VAL A 65 -0.41 -4.31 1.99
CA VAL A 65 0.11 -3.83 0.71
C VAL A 65 1.03 -2.64 0.96
N VAL A 66 2.19 -2.64 0.32
CA VAL A 66 3.16 -1.53 0.37
C VAL A 66 3.43 -1.06 -1.05
N ILE A 67 3.11 0.20 -1.30
CA ILE A 67 3.32 0.89 -2.57
C ILE A 67 4.22 2.09 -2.31
N VAL A 68 5.29 2.22 -3.08
CA VAL A 68 6.22 3.35 -3.00
C VAL A 68 6.21 4.13 -4.30
N THR A 69 6.34 5.45 -4.22
CA THR A 69 6.41 6.32 -5.40
C THR A 69 7.88 6.57 -5.73
N CYS A 70 8.29 6.26 -6.96
CA CYS A 70 9.65 6.55 -7.42
C CYS A 70 9.79 8.03 -7.80
N THR A 71 10.85 8.70 -7.34
CA THR A 71 11.11 10.10 -7.68
C THR A 71 11.54 10.30 -9.14
N GLY A 72 12.10 9.27 -9.77
CA GLY A 72 12.57 9.31 -11.16
C GLY A 72 11.43 9.23 -12.19
N CYS A 73 10.68 8.12 -12.19
CA CYS A 73 9.59 7.91 -13.15
C CYS A 73 8.22 8.39 -12.65
N LYS A 74 8.09 8.82 -11.39
CA LYS A 74 6.83 9.22 -10.72
C LYS A 74 5.75 8.14 -10.68
N ASN A 75 6.07 6.92 -11.10
CA ASN A 75 5.19 5.78 -11.04
C ASN A 75 5.24 5.12 -9.66
N HIS A 76 4.18 4.37 -9.37
CA HIS A 76 4.05 3.58 -8.16
C HIS A 76 4.68 2.19 -8.37
N HIS A 77 5.53 1.78 -7.44
CA HIS A 77 6.15 0.46 -7.39
C HIS A 77 5.61 -0.33 -6.21
N ILE A 78 5.18 -1.55 -6.48
CA ILE A 78 4.67 -2.47 -5.45
C ILE A 78 5.86 -3.20 -4.83
N ILE A 79 5.94 -3.16 -3.50
CA ILE A 79 6.98 -3.82 -2.71
C ILE A 79 6.46 -5.10 -2.05
N ALA A 80 5.21 -5.07 -1.58
CA ALA A 80 4.50 -6.19 -0.99
C ALA A 80 3.01 -6.10 -1.34
N ASP A 81 2.38 -7.22 -1.66
CA ASP A 81 0.93 -7.37 -1.82
C ASP A 81 0.48 -8.77 -1.31
N HIS A 82 0.06 -8.82 -0.06
CA HIS A 82 -0.51 -10.03 0.54
C HIS A 82 -2.01 -10.18 0.29
N LEU A 83 -2.68 -9.12 -0.17
CA LEU A 83 -4.13 -9.08 -0.36
C LEU A 83 -4.55 -9.38 -1.80
N LYS A 84 -3.58 -9.54 -2.72
CA LYS A 84 -3.80 -9.78 -4.16
C LYS A 84 -4.68 -8.70 -4.78
N TRP A 85 -4.41 -7.45 -4.44
CA TRP A 85 -5.11 -6.32 -5.06
C TRP A 85 -4.63 -6.12 -6.50
N PHE A 86 -3.38 -6.50 -6.80
CA PHE A 86 -2.81 -6.43 -8.14
C PHE A 86 -2.67 -7.82 -8.75
N GLU A 87 -3.53 -8.14 -9.72
CA GLU A 87 -3.55 -9.45 -10.40
C GLU A 87 -2.27 -9.70 -11.21
N ASP A 88 -1.65 -8.63 -11.71
CA ASP A 88 -0.41 -8.70 -12.51
C ASP A 88 0.85 -8.93 -11.67
N PHE A 89 0.74 -8.93 -10.34
CA PHE A 89 1.89 -9.09 -9.46
C PHE A 89 2.13 -10.58 -9.13
N GLU A 90 3.12 -11.19 -9.78
CA GLU A 90 3.46 -12.61 -9.62
C GLU A 90 4.28 -12.93 -8.34
N GLY A 91 3.73 -12.63 -7.17
CA GLY A 91 4.34 -12.96 -5.87
C GLY A 91 3.60 -12.33 -4.70
N LYS A 92 4.00 -12.64 -3.46
CA LYS A 92 3.49 -11.89 -2.28
C LYS A 92 4.38 -10.71 -1.96
N ASN A 93 5.69 -10.90 -2.06
CA ASN A 93 6.72 -9.94 -1.68
C ASN A 93 7.82 -9.82 -2.72
N ILE A 94 8.52 -8.69 -2.67
CA ILE A 94 9.70 -8.45 -3.51
C ILE A 94 10.78 -9.53 -3.32
N GLU A 95 10.93 -10.10 -2.13
CA GLU A 95 11.89 -11.18 -1.85
C GLU A 95 11.58 -12.44 -2.64
N GLU A 96 10.31 -12.86 -2.68
CA GLU A 96 9.88 -14.04 -3.46
C GLU A 96 10.03 -13.77 -4.96
N LEU A 97 9.67 -12.56 -5.40
CA LEU A 97 9.78 -12.16 -6.80
C LEU A 97 11.24 -12.16 -7.27
N LEU A 98 12.17 -11.68 -6.44
CA LEU A 98 13.59 -11.65 -6.74
C LEU A 98 14.23 -13.04 -6.64
N ALA A 99 13.81 -13.86 -5.67
CA ALA A 99 14.25 -15.24 -5.55
C ALA A 99 13.91 -16.06 -6.80
N LYS A 100 12.70 -15.89 -7.37
CA LYS A 100 12.32 -16.52 -8.66
C LYS A 100 13.23 -16.09 -9.81
N LYS A 101 13.75 -14.87 -9.77
CA LYS A 101 14.68 -14.32 -10.78
C LYS A 101 16.15 -14.66 -10.48
N GLY A 102 16.45 -15.33 -9.36
CA GLY A 102 17.80 -15.66 -8.93
C GLY A 102 18.56 -14.50 -8.28
N GLU A 103 17.89 -13.38 -7.99
CA GLU A 103 18.47 -12.21 -7.30
C GLU A 103 18.28 -12.37 -5.77
N LYS A 104 19.28 -11.97 -4.96
CA LYS A 104 19.21 -12.02 -3.49
C LYS A 104 18.86 -10.65 -2.90
N VAL A 105 18.04 -10.66 -1.85
CA VAL A 105 17.72 -9.48 -1.04
C VAL A 105 18.47 -9.56 0.27
N GLU A 106 19.18 -8.49 0.64
CA GLU A 106 19.86 -8.38 1.92
C GLU A 106 18.98 -7.59 2.90
N ARG A 107 18.72 -8.17 4.08
CA ARG A 107 18.06 -7.46 5.18
C ARG A 107 19.10 -6.87 6.12
N GLY A 108 19.13 -5.54 6.21
CA GLY A 108 19.95 -4.80 7.17
C GLY A 108 19.43 -4.91 8.60
N ILE A 109 20.24 -4.46 9.55
CA ILE A 109 20.04 -4.67 11.00
C ILE A 109 18.89 -3.81 11.54
N GLN A 110 18.06 -4.42 12.39
CA GLN A 110 17.01 -3.78 13.19
C GLN A 110 17.62 -2.73 14.13
N LEU A 111 17.33 -1.43 13.92
CA LEU A 111 17.64 -0.40 14.93
C LEU A 111 16.61 -0.49 16.06
N HIS A 112 16.98 -1.13 17.18
CA HIS A 112 16.21 -1.07 18.41
C HIS A 112 16.33 0.34 19.00
N ILE A 113 15.35 1.21 18.76
CA ILE A 113 15.21 2.44 19.53
C ILE A 113 14.73 2.01 20.92
N LYS A 114 15.66 1.81 21.88
CA LYS A 114 15.32 1.67 23.30
C LYS A 114 14.73 3.01 23.75
N GLY A 115 13.42 3.14 23.72
CA GLY A 115 12.71 4.25 24.35
C GLY A 115 12.96 4.20 25.85
N ALA A 116 13.90 5.01 26.33
CA ALA A 116 14.06 5.32 27.74
C ALA A 116 13.00 6.34 28.14
N ILE A 117 12.03 5.92 28.96
CA ILE A 117 11.39 6.78 29.96
C ILE A 117 11.16 5.90 31.19
N LYS A 118 12.08 5.96 32.16
CA LYS A 118 11.76 5.54 33.54
C LYS A 118 11.05 6.72 34.17
N SER A 119 9.75 6.58 34.44
CA SER A 119 9.09 7.42 35.42
C SER A 119 9.37 6.80 36.80
N GLU A 120 10.10 7.54 37.63
CA GLU A 120 10.18 7.34 39.08
C GLU A 120 8.80 7.48 39.73
#